data_AF-A0A8H7F3N3-F1
#
_entry.id   AF-A0A8H7F3N3-F1
#
_cell.length_a   1.000
_cell.length_b   1.000
_cell.length_c   1.000
_cell.angle_alpha   90.00
_cell.angle_beta   90.00
_cell.angle_gamma   90.00
#
_symmetry.space_group_name_H-M   'P 1'
#
loop_
_entity.id
_entity.type
_entity.pdbx_description
1 polymer ?
#
loop_
_entity_poly.entity_id
_entity_poly.type
_entity_poly.pdbx_seq_one_letter_code
_entity_poly.pdbx_strand_id
1 'polypeptide(L)'
;MSQAPILLYTYPTPNGIPVAIHLEELKAVYPAFGGYEPNILALSKNVQKEDWYIKLNPNGRIPTIVDRSRNNFNVFETSAIMLYLSQHYDPDFKFWFDPVKDADNYSEMLQWIFFAHGGIGPMQGQVEHFCSFASVDIPYAKNRYLNETRRLYGVLEIRLKDRDYLAGSGRGKYSLADLKPFTWVRTHAHATVSENLDEFPNVKAWLQRLEGRAATAAGLEAVKSAVRLAGRLRSDNVLARHVHVSRSIRDPFPSADGGSQPVSLSHPLDPSNSASSTTGPGPSSSNSPPRNNTPASSSSNEPSVNSSVPTPYVYPTQTRPAYTNPPFDTYAFFKALEKSFPTPTAQSLMRATRALLVNRIGKVRTEALSVKDLDNQAYLFRAALSELRAELSMNIKNESAAVSSATATLRQDVERLDVKMKEDIDNLKHEIQMELDSRKNESKADFKQQDIAIEELLNKAIVAISDLRTVVEEIKWENMRRAVLTLAAFVVVTIIGMEIRPKPKPNCPPVPKETSFVETAETAERP
;
A
#
# COMPACT_ATOMS: atom_id res chain seq x y z
N MET A 1 22.82 25.39 -11.94
CA MET A 1 21.42 25.37 -11.47
C MET A 1 21.33 24.35 -10.35
N SER A 2 20.46 24.55 -9.36
CA SER A 2 20.14 23.53 -8.37
C SER A 2 19.49 22.31 -9.04
N GLN A 3 19.62 21.12 -8.44
CA GLN A 3 18.85 19.96 -8.88
C GLN A 3 17.36 20.17 -8.55
N ALA A 4 16.48 19.63 -9.39
CA ALA A 4 15.05 19.64 -9.11
C ALA A 4 14.75 18.81 -7.85
N PRO A 5 13.96 19.31 -6.88
CA PRO A 5 13.77 18.65 -5.58
C PRO A 5 13.02 17.33 -5.67
N ILE A 6 12.05 17.19 -6.57
CA ILE A 6 11.32 15.94 -6.76
C ILE A 6 11.90 15.13 -7.91
N LEU A 7 12.29 13.89 -7.63
CA LEU A 7 12.58 12.87 -8.64
C LEU A 7 11.33 12.01 -8.85
N LEU A 8 10.84 11.85 -10.08
CA LEU A 8 9.64 11.07 -10.39
C LEU A 8 9.98 9.82 -11.20
N TYR A 9 9.89 8.64 -10.61
CA TYR A 9 9.92 7.37 -11.34
C TYR A 9 8.51 7.00 -11.81
N THR A 10 8.31 6.94 -13.13
CA THR A 10 6.96 6.79 -13.73
C THR A 10 6.97 6.11 -15.10
N TYR A 11 5.77 5.98 -15.69
CA TYR A 11 5.50 5.52 -17.05
C TYR A 11 4.15 6.13 -17.51
N PRO A 12 3.85 6.32 -18.81
CA PRO A 12 2.56 6.85 -19.26
C PRO A 12 1.40 5.85 -19.06
N THR A 13 0.94 5.71 -17.82
CA THR A 13 -0.24 4.92 -17.42
C THR A 13 -1.22 5.78 -16.61
N PRO A 14 -2.49 5.35 -16.47
CA PRO A 14 -3.46 5.99 -15.57
C PRO A 14 -3.09 6.05 -14.07
N ASN A 15 -2.02 5.37 -13.64
CA ASN A 15 -1.47 5.57 -12.29
C ASN A 15 -0.24 6.50 -12.27
N GLY A 16 0.56 6.55 -13.33
CA GLY A 16 1.76 7.41 -13.42
C GLY A 16 1.48 8.85 -13.87
N ILE A 17 0.47 9.08 -14.71
CA ILE A 17 0.14 10.39 -15.27
C ILE A 17 -0.44 11.38 -14.23
N PRO A 18 -1.30 11.01 -13.27
CA PRO A 18 -1.83 11.95 -12.27
C PRO A 18 -0.74 12.69 -11.49
N VAL A 19 0.36 12.01 -11.14
CA VAL A 19 1.49 12.61 -10.42
C VAL A 19 2.22 13.62 -11.30
N ALA A 20 2.47 13.31 -12.58
CA ALA A 20 3.11 14.26 -13.50
C ALA A 20 2.25 15.50 -13.75
N ILE A 21 0.91 15.35 -13.85
CA ILE A 21 -0.01 16.49 -13.95
C ILE A 21 0.03 17.32 -12.66
N HIS A 22 -0.05 16.69 -11.48
CA HIS A 22 0.01 17.41 -10.21
C HIS A 22 1.32 18.19 -10.04
N LEU A 23 2.45 17.63 -10.47
CA LEU A 23 3.75 18.32 -10.42
C LEU A 23 3.83 19.51 -11.40
N GLU A 24 3.15 19.46 -12.54
CA GLU A 24 3.00 20.62 -13.45
C GLU A 24 2.01 21.67 -12.91
N GLU A 25 0.93 21.26 -12.24
CA GLU A 25 0.00 22.17 -11.53
C GLU A 25 0.74 22.96 -10.43
N LEU A 26 1.52 22.26 -9.59
CA LEU A 26 2.33 22.87 -8.53
C LEU A 26 3.41 23.80 -9.10
N LYS A 27 4.14 23.37 -10.13
CA LYS A 27 5.15 24.15 -10.85
C LYS A 27 4.59 25.40 -11.54
N ALA A 28 3.32 25.36 -11.97
CA ALA A 28 2.65 26.51 -12.59
C ALA A 28 2.19 27.57 -11.58
N VAL A 29 1.82 27.17 -10.35
CA VAL A 29 1.37 28.09 -9.30
C VAL A 29 2.49 28.57 -8.38
N TYR A 30 3.48 27.71 -8.10
CA TYR A 30 4.52 27.95 -7.11
C TYR A 30 5.92 27.95 -7.74
N PRO A 31 6.46 29.11 -8.18
CA PRO A 31 7.83 29.20 -8.70
C PRO A 31 8.90 28.69 -7.72
N ALA A 32 8.64 28.81 -6.40
CA ALA A 32 9.49 28.29 -5.34
C ALA A 32 9.56 26.75 -5.26
N PHE A 33 8.67 26.02 -5.96
CA PHE A 33 8.67 24.56 -6.00
C PHE A 33 9.95 23.98 -6.63
N GLY A 34 10.67 24.73 -7.47
CA GLY A 34 11.91 24.26 -8.11
C GLY A 34 11.75 23.17 -9.18
N GLY A 35 10.58 22.55 -9.28
CA GLY A 35 10.22 21.58 -10.32
C GLY A 35 10.55 20.13 -9.97
N TYR A 36 10.59 19.28 -11.01
CA TYR A 36 10.80 17.84 -10.86
C TYR A 36 11.56 17.25 -12.06
N GLU A 37 12.09 16.04 -11.87
CA GLU A 37 12.86 15.28 -12.87
C GLU A 37 12.16 13.95 -13.20
N PRO A 38 11.56 13.80 -14.41
CA PRO A 38 10.86 12.57 -14.80
C PRO A 38 11.81 11.48 -15.31
N ASN A 39 11.90 10.38 -14.57
CA ASN A 39 12.61 9.15 -14.93
C ASN A 39 11.63 8.05 -15.36
N ILE A 40 11.82 7.52 -16.57
CA ILE A 40 10.89 6.58 -17.21
C ILE A 40 11.40 5.15 -17.12
N LEU A 41 10.70 4.32 -16.35
CA LEU A 41 11.05 2.91 -16.19
C LEU A 41 10.59 2.08 -17.40
N ALA A 42 11.44 1.19 -17.90
CA ALA A 42 11.05 0.28 -18.99
C ALA A 42 10.21 -0.89 -18.44
N LEU A 43 8.90 -0.68 -18.29
CA LEU A 43 8.01 -1.67 -17.65
C LEU A 43 8.04 -3.05 -18.33
N SER A 44 8.19 -3.09 -19.66
CA SER A 44 8.32 -4.33 -20.45
C SER A 44 9.63 -5.09 -20.21
N LYS A 45 10.60 -4.49 -19.50
CA LYS A 45 11.83 -5.15 -19.02
C LYS A 45 11.81 -5.44 -17.52
N ASN A 46 10.70 -5.16 -16.83
CA ASN A 46 10.55 -5.28 -15.38
C ASN A 46 11.56 -4.45 -14.56
N VAL A 47 11.99 -3.28 -15.04
CA VAL A 47 12.89 -2.36 -14.29
C VAL A 47 12.31 -1.99 -12.92
N GLN A 48 10.98 -1.89 -12.81
CA GLN A 48 10.25 -1.69 -11.55
C GLN A 48 10.33 -2.88 -10.56
N LYS A 49 11.07 -3.94 -10.91
CA LYS A 49 11.34 -5.13 -10.07
C LYS A 49 12.84 -5.36 -9.84
N GLU A 50 13.71 -4.45 -10.28
CA GLU A 50 15.13 -4.48 -9.94
C GLU A 50 15.35 -4.05 -8.48
N ASP A 51 16.32 -4.65 -7.78
CA ASP A 51 16.56 -4.46 -6.34
C ASP A 51 16.67 -3.00 -5.91
N TRP A 52 17.30 -2.15 -6.74
CA TRP A 52 17.46 -0.73 -6.45
C TRP A 52 16.12 0.01 -6.43
N TYR A 53 15.15 -0.41 -7.25
CA TYR A 53 13.82 0.18 -7.28
C TYR A 53 12.92 -0.40 -6.18
N ILE A 54 13.06 -1.69 -5.86
CA ILE A 54 12.35 -2.33 -4.73
C ILE A 54 12.73 -1.65 -3.39
N LYS A 55 13.96 -1.16 -3.26
CA LYS A 55 14.40 -0.33 -2.11
C LYS A 55 13.74 1.06 -2.05
N LEU A 56 13.19 1.58 -3.14
CA LEU A 56 12.39 2.82 -3.18
C LEU A 56 10.90 2.54 -3.00
N ASN A 57 10.42 1.41 -3.52
CA ASN A 57 9.03 0.99 -3.45
C ASN A 57 8.94 -0.56 -3.40
N PRO A 58 8.61 -1.18 -2.25
CA PRO A 58 8.56 -2.62 -2.11
C PRO A 58 7.41 -3.30 -2.91
N ASN A 59 6.37 -2.57 -3.30
CA ASN A 59 5.35 -3.07 -4.24
C ASN A 59 5.95 -3.31 -5.64
N GLY A 60 7.04 -2.61 -5.99
CA GLY A 60 7.67 -2.70 -7.31
C GLY A 60 6.69 -2.33 -8.43
N ARG A 61 6.07 -1.16 -8.29
CA ARG A 61 5.09 -0.57 -9.21
C ARG A 61 5.42 0.91 -9.44
N ILE A 62 4.86 1.51 -10.48
CA ILE A 62 4.91 2.97 -10.70
C ILE A 62 3.56 3.61 -10.33
N PRO A 63 3.52 4.90 -9.95
CA PRO A 63 4.66 5.82 -9.77
C PRO A 63 5.34 5.69 -8.40
N THR A 64 6.50 6.31 -8.27
CA THR A 64 7.21 6.53 -6.99
C THR A 64 8.00 7.83 -7.11
N ILE A 65 8.00 8.66 -6.07
CA ILE A 65 8.84 9.87 -6.00
C ILE A 65 9.94 9.73 -4.95
N VAL A 66 11.01 10.49 -5.13
CA VAL A 66 12.05 10.74 -4.12
C VAL A 66 12.17 12.25 -3.90
N ASP A 67 11.92 12.69 -2.68
CA ASP A 67 12.06 14.10 -2.29
C ASP A 67 13.49 14.37 -1.83
N ARG A 68 14.32 14.89 -2.74
CA ARG A 68 15.72 15.25 -2.48
C ARG A 68 15.86 16.38 -1.45
N SER A 69 14.85 17.25 -1.32
CA SER A 69 14.89 18.34 -0.34
C SER A 69 14.64 17.84 1.09
N ARG A 70 13.98 16.69 1.23
CA ARG A 70 13.62 16.08 2.53
C ARG A 70 14.39 14.78 2.76
N ASN A 71 15.72 14.87 2.68
CA ASN A 71 16.67 13.76 2.92
C ASN A 71 16.41 12.52 2.02
N ASN A 72 16.05 12.73 0.75
CA ASN A 72 15.71 11.67 -0.21
C ASN A 72 14.54 10.77 0.28
N PHE A 73 13.49 11.38 0.84
CA PHE A 73 12.33 10.63 1.32
C PHE A 73 11.54 10.00 0.15
N ASN A 74 11.35 8.68 0.21
CA ASN A 74 10.65 7.92 -0.82
C ASN A 74 9.14 7.90 -0.57
N VAL A 75 8.33 8.14 -1.59
CA VAL A 75 6.86 8.02 -1.51
C VAL A 75 6.34 7.22 -2.70
N PHE A 76 5.55 6.18 -2.43
CA PHE A 76 4.90 5.35 -3.44
C PHE A 76 3.36 5.35 -3.26
N GLU A 77 2.66 4.69 -4.19
CA GLU A 77 1.22 4.79 -4.45
C GLU A 77 0.72 6.18 -4.90
N THR A 78 0.04 6.23 -6.06
CA THR A 78 -0.42 7.48 -6.71
C THR A 78 -1.16 8.42 -5.74
N SER A 79 -2.07 7.88 -4.92
CA SER A 79 -2.89 8.70 -4.00
C SER A 79 -2.08 9.26 -2.84
N ALA A 80 -1.15 8.48 -2.28
CA ALA A 80 -0.28 8.94 -1.18
C ALA A 80 0.75 9.96 -1.67
N ILE A 81 1.31 9.76 -2.86
CA ILE A 81 2.17 10.75 -3.53
C ILE A 81 1.42 12.07 -3.78
N MET A 82 0.18 12.01 -4.26
CA MET A 82 -0.63 13.21 -4.48
C MET A 82 -0.91 13.98 -3.17
N LEU A 83 -1.30 13.28 -2.10
CA LEU A 83 -1.52 13.89 -0.78
C LEU A 83 -0.23 14.47 -0.17
N TYR A 84 0.89 13.75 -0.27
CA TYR A 84 2.22 14.21 0.18
C TYR A 84 2.65 15.49 -0.55
N LEU A 85 2.48 15.53 -1.88
CA LEU A 85 2.83 16.69 -2.68
C LEU A 85 1.98 17.91 -2.30
N SER A 86 0.67 17.73 -2.08
CA SER A 86 -0.18 18.81 -1.57
C SER A 86 0.23 19.28 -0.18
N GLN A 87 0.48 18.36 0.76
CA GLN A 87 0.85 18.67 2.14
C GLN A 87 2.16 19.48 2.25
N HIS A 88 3.09 19.30 1.32
CA HIS A 88 4.42 19.91 1.39
C HIS A 88 4.69 21.00 0.34
N TYR A 89 3.88 21.10 -0.72
CA TYR A 89 4.11 22.02 -1.83
C TYR A 89 2.85 22.78 -2.30
N ASP A 90 1.67 22.56 -1.71
CA ASP A 90 0.45 23.36 -1.95
C ASP A 90 -0.05 24.07 -0.67
N PRO A 91 0.69 25.06 -0.16
CA PRO A 91 0.38 25.73 1.12
C PRO A 91 -0.92 26.54 1.12
N ASP A 92 -1.42 26.95 -0.06
CA ASP A 92 -2.66 27.73 -0.18
C ASP A 92 -3.89 26.87 -0.53
N PHE A 93 -3.78 25.54 -0.47
CA PHE A 93 -4.88 24.59 -0.74
C PHE A 93 -5.55 24.79 -2.10
N LYS A 94 -4.75 24.96 -3.17
CA LYS A 94 -5.26 25.18 -4.53
C LYS A 94 -5.88 23.92 -5.13
N PHE A 95 -5.26 22.76 -4.87
CA PHE A 95 -5.60 21.45 -5.44
C PHE A 95 -6.09 20.43 -4.38
N TRP A 96 -6.17 20.85 -3.12
CA TRP A 96 -6.72 20.08 -1.99
C TRP A 96 -7.50 21.00 -1.04
N PHE A 97 -7.84 20.56 0.17
CA PHE A 97 -8.62 21.34 1.15
C PHE A 97 -7.90 21.35 2.51
N ASP A 98 -8.11 22.40 3.32
CA ASP A 98 -7.46 22.54 4.63
C ASP A 98 -8.01 21.48 5.60
N PRO A 99 -7.19 20.52 6.07
CA PRO A 99 -7.67 19.41 6.89
C PRO A 99 -8.12 19.83 8.30
N VAL A 100 -7.87 21.08 8.70
CA VAL A 100 -8.28 21.66 10.00
C VAL A 100 -9.42 22.66 9.83
N LYS A 101 -9.34 23.56 8.85
CA LYS A 101 -10.34 24.63 8.64
C LYS A 101 -11.47 24.27 7.67
N ASP A 102 -11.28 23.26 6.84
CA ASP A 102 -12.22 22.82 5.80
C ASP A 102 -12.33 21.28 5.80
N ALA A 103 -12.39 20.71 7.01
CA ALA A 103 -12.28 19.28 7.28
C ALA A 103 -13.34 18.43 6.56
N ASP A 104 -14.55 18.97 6.36
CA ASP A 104 -15.63 18.27 5.66
C ASP A 104 -15.35 18.14 4.15
N ASN A 105 -14.91 19.22 3.48
CA ASN A 105 -14.52 19.14 2.07
C ASN A 105 -13.21 18.33 1.89
N TYR A 106 -12.29 18.37 2.86
CA TYR A 106 -11.12 17.48 2.90
C TYR A 106 -11.54 16.00 3.03
N SER A 107 -12.49 15.67 3.92
CA SER A 107 -13.06 14.33 4.06
C SER A 107 -13.75 13.88 2.78
N GLU A 108 -14.58 14.74 2.15
CA GLU A 108 -15.23 14.45 0.88
C GLU A 108 -14.21 14.20 -0.25
N MET A 109 -13.14 15.00 -0.29
CA MET A 109 -12.03 14.79 -1.24
C MET A 109 -11.36 13.43 -1.04
N LEU A 110 -11.05 13.04 0.21
CA LEU A 110 -10.49 11.72 0.52
C LEU A 110 -11.43 10.59 0.08
N GLN A 111 -12.74 10.70 0.32
CA GLN A 111 -13.72 9.71 -0.11
C GLN A 111 -13.67 9.46 -1.62
N TRP A 112 -13.59 10.51 -2.44
CA TRP A 112 -13.46 10.39 -3.90
C TRP A 112 -12.09 9.85 -4.34
N ILE A 113 -10.99 10.24 -3.68
CA ILE A 113 -9.66 9.67 -3.93
C ILE A 113 -9.66 8.15 -3.68
N PHE A 114 -10.22 7.69 -2.56
CA PHE A 114 -10.23 6.27 -2.20
C PHE A 114 -11.27 5.46 -2.98
N PHE A 115 -12.42 6.04 -3.33
CA PHE A 115 -13.37 5.46 -4.29
C PHE A 115 -12.70 5.21 -5.66
N ALA A 116 -11.93 6.16 -6.17
CA ALA A 116 -11.19 6.00 -7.42
C ALA A 116 -9.99 5.03 -7.29
N HIS A 117 -9.36 4.96 -6.11
CA HIS A 117 -8.24 4.07 -5.83
C HIS A 117 -8.65 2.60 -5.68
N GLY A 118 -9.74 2.30 -4.97
CA GLY A 118 -10.24 0.93 -4.75
C GLY A 118 -11.25 0.45 -5.79
N GLY A 119 -12.03 1.35 -6.38
CA GLY A 119 -13.04 1.05 -7.39
C GLY A 119 -12.51 1.21 -8.82
N ILE A 120 -12.50 2.46 -9.32
CA ILE A 120 -12.32 2.75 -10.76
C ILE A 120 -11.03 2.13 -11.32
N GLY A 121 -9.87 2.43 -10.74
CA GLY A 121 -8.59 1.94 -11.25
C GLY A 121 -8.49 0.41 -11.29
N PRO A 122 -8.72 -0.29 -10.16
CA PRO A 122 -8.69 -1.74 -10.13
C PRO A 122 -9.71 -2.41 -11.07
N MET A 123 -10.95 -1.93 -11.12
CA MET A 123 -11.98 -2.57 -11.96
C MET A 123 -11.73 -2.33 -13.45
N GLN A 124 -11.39 -1.11 -13.84
CA GLN A 124 -11.10 -0.78 -15.24
C GLN A 124 -9.81 -1.48 -15.73
N GLY A 125 -8.79 -1.62 -14.88
CA GLY A 125 -7.59 -2.40 -15.18
C GLY A 125 -7.87 -3.89 -15.38
N GLN A 126 -8.88 -4.45 -14.71
CA GLN A 126 -9.33 -5.83 -14.98
C GLN A 126 -10.08 -5.92 -16.33
N VAL A 127 -10.87 -4.92 -16.72
CA VAL A 127 -11.46 -4.88 -18.06
C VAL A 127 -10.36 -4.85 -19.13
N GLU A 128 -9.37 -3.97 -18.98
CA GLU A 128 -8.24 -3.90 -19.90
C GLU A 128 -7.48 -5.24 -19.98
N HIS A 129 -7.28 -5.92 -18.85
CA HIS A 129 -6.67 -7.26 -18.83
C HIS A 129 -7.50 -8.29 -19.61
N PHE A 130 -8.78 -8.48 -19.27
CA PHE A 130 -9.62 -9.51 -19.90
C PHE A 130 -10.03 -9.19 -21.34
N CYS A 131 -10.08 -7.92 -21.75
CA CYS A 131 -10.35 -7.52 -23.12
C CYS A 131 -9.10 -7.56 -24.03
N SER A 132 -7.92 -7.19 -23.53
CA SER A 132 -6.76 -6.88 -24.38
C SER A 132 -5.51 -7.73 -24.11
N PHE A 133 -5.39 -8.40 -22.96
CA PHE A 133 -4.15 -9.08 -22.54
C PHE A 133 -4.32 -10.56 -22.13
N ALA A 134 -5.53 -11.01 -21.81
CA ALA A 134 -5.78 -12.41 -21.48
C ALA A 134 -5.60 -13.30 -22.72
N SER A 135 -4.85 -14.41 -22.57
CA SER A 135 -4.57 -15.36 -23.65
C SER A 135 -5.74 -16.29 -24.00
N VAL A 136 -6.82 -16.23 -23.24
CA VAL A 136 -8.06 -17.00 -23.42
C VAL A 136 -9.23 -16.05 -23.23
N ASP A 137 -10.27 -16.17 -24.08
CA ASP A 137 -11.50 -15.39 -23.89
C ASP A 137 -12.30 -15.94 -22.71
N ILE A 138 -12.65 -15.06 -21.77
CA ILE A 138 -13.45 -15.37 -20.58
C ILE A 138 -14.62 -14.38 -20.52
N PRO A 139 -15.74 -14.64 -21.25
CA PRO A 139 -16.85 -13.70 -21.36
C PRO A 139 -17.49 -13.32 -20.01
N TYR A 140 -17.50 -14.22 -19.03
CA TYR A 140 -17.96 -13.92 -17.68
C TYR A 140 -17.11 -12.83 -17.00
N ALA A 141 -15.78 -12.93 -17.10
CA ALA A 141 -14.87 -11.96 -16.49
C ALA A 141 -14.99 -10.59 -17.17
N LYS A 142 -14.97 -10.57 -18.52
CA LYS A 142 -15.21 -9.35 -19.31
C LYS A 142 -16.49 -8.64 -18.86
N ASN A 143 -17.63 -9.35 -18.89
CA ASN A 143 -18.92 -8.79 -18.51
C ASN A 143 -18.97 -8.34 -17.04
N ARG A 144 -18.38 -9.10 -16.11
CA ARG A 144 -18.33 -8.75 -14.69
C ARG A 144 -17.61 -7.41 -14.46
N TYR A 145 -16.40 -7.26 -14.97
CA TYR A 145 -15.61 -6.05 -14.74
C TYR A 145 -16.09 -4.87 -15.57
N LEU A 146 -16.63 -5.10 -16.77
CA LEU A 146 -17.23 -4.05 -17.61
C LEU A 146 -18.48 -3.46 -16.95
N ASN A 147 -19.37 -4.31 -16.44
CA ASN A 147 -20.58 -3.86 -15.75
C ASN A 147 -20.26 -3.09 -14.46
N GLU A 148 -19.26 -3.55 -13.68
CA GLU A 148 -18.83 -2.82 -12.48
C GLU A 148 -18.15 -1.48 -12.83
N THR A 149 -17.32 -1.43 -13.88
CA THR A 149 -16.71 -0.17 -14.34
C THR A 149 -17.78 0.83 -14.82
N ARG A 150 -18.79 0.36 -15.57
CA ARG A 150 -19.96 1.17 -15.97
C ARG A 150 -20.79 1.63 -14.77
N ARG A 151 -20.97 0.79 -13.73
CA ARG A 151 -21.63 1.16 -12.47
C ARG A 151 -20.85 2.27 -11.73
N LEU A 152 -19.53 2.17 -11.69
CA LEU A 152 -18.66 3.18 -11.06
C LEU A 152 -18.69 4.51 -11.82
N TYR A 153 -18.77 4.49 -13.15
CA TYR A 153 -19.00 5.69 -13.96
C TYR A 153 -20.39 6.28 -13.70
N GLY A 154 -21.42 5.45 -13.52
CA GLY A 154 -22.75 5.89 -13.09
C GLY A 154 -22.77 6.60 -11.72
N VAL A 155 -21.89 6.21 -10.79
CA VAL A 155 -21.70 6.94 -9.52
C VAL A 155 -21.06 8.32 -9.74
N LEU A 156 -20.08 8.44 -10.65
CA LEU A 156 -19.53 9.73 -11.04
C LEU A 156 -20.60 10.60 -11.72
N GLU A 157 -21.40 10.03 -12.63
CA GLU A 157 -22.48 10.73 -13.34
C GLU A 157 -23.53 11.30 -12.37
N ILE A 158 -23.96 10.51 -11.38
CA ILE A 158 -24.87 10.96 -10.31
C ILE A 158 -24.23 12.10 -9.49
N ARG A 159 -22.93 12.01 -9.17
CA ARG A 159 -22.22 13.04 -8.39
C ARG A 159 -21.97 14.33 -9.18
N LEU A 160 -21.72 14.23 -10.48
CA LEU A 160 -21.41 15.37 -11.35
C LEU A 160 -22.67 16.07 -11.88
N LYS A 161 -23.85 15.51 -11.65
CA LYS A 161 -25.12 16.21 -11.87
C LYS A 161 -25.11 17.55 -11.13
N ASP A 162 -25.38 18.63 -11.87
CA ASP A 162 -25.41 20.02 -11.40
C ASP A 162 -24.07 20.55 -10.81
N ARG A 163 -22.95 19.84 -11.05
CA ARG A 163 -21.62 20.14 -10.49
C ARG A 163 -20.51 20.16 -11.54
N ASP A 164 -19.44 20.91 -11.26
CA ASP A 164 -18.23 20.96 -12.10
C ASP A 164 -17.13 20.01 -11.62
N TYR A 165 -17.08 19.71 -10.32
CA TYR A 165 -16.02 18.93 -9.68
C TYR A 165 -16.52 18.01 -8.57
N LEU A 166 -15.79 16.92 -8.32
CA LEU A 166 -16.23 15.83 -7.45
C LEU A 166 -16.30 16.23 -5.98
N ALA A 167 -15.39 17.06 -5.47
CA ALA A 167 -15.37 17.51 -4.07
C ALA A 167 -15.61 19.03 -3.94
N GLY A 168 -16.03 19.48 -2.75
CA GLY A 168 -16.15 20.90 -2.41
C GLY A 168 -17.58 21.45 -2.47
N SER A 169 -17.82 22.55 -1.75
CA SER A 169 -19.11 23.26 -1.69
C SER A 169 -19.63 23.75 -3.04
N GLY A 170 -20.96 23.90 -3.16
CA GLY A 170 -21.62 24.41 -4.38
C GLY A 170 -21.42 23.49 -5.59
N ARG A 171 -20.87 24.02 -6.68
CA ARG A 171 -20.51 23.25 -7.89
C ARG A 171 -19.19 22.46 -7.73
N GLY A 172 -18.50 22.59 -6.59
CA GLY A 172 -17.23 21.93 -6.30
C GLY A 172 -15.99 22.74 -6.69
N LYS A 173 -14.82 22.27 -6.25
CA LYS A 173 -13.50 22.81 -6.58
C LYS A 173 -12.63 21.71 -7.18
N TYR A 174 -11.91 22.02 -8.25
CA TYR A 174 -10.91 21.12 -8.82
C TYR A 174 -9.91 20.68 -7.74
N SER A 175 -9.74 19.37 -7.58
CA SER A 175 -8.87 18.84 -6.54
C SER A 175 -8.29 17.46 -6.88
N LEU A 176 -7.49 16.91 -5.97
CA LEU A 176 -7.01 15.53 -6.00
C LEU A 176 -8.13 14.50 -6.21
N ALA A 177 -9.35 14.80 -5.73
CA ALA A 177 -10.55 13.99 -5.95
C ALA A 177 -10.91 13.83 -7.43
N ASP A 178 -10.67 14.86 -8.24
CA ASP A 178 -10.89 14.84 -9.69
C ASP A 178 -9.69 14.20 -10.41
N LEU A 179 -8.47 14.59 -10.01
CA LEU A 179 -7.23 14.20 -10.70
C LEU A 179 -6.91 12.69 -10.58
N LYS A 180 -7.29 12.02 -9.49
CA LYS A 180 -7.09 10.57 -9.32
C LYS A 180 -7.93 9.71 -10.30
N PRO A 181 -9.27 9.87 -10.40
CA PRO A 181 -10.07 9.16 -11.40
C PRO A 181 -9.87 9.66 -12.83
N PHE A 182 -9.56 10.95 -13.04
CA PHE A 182 -9.47 11.58 -14.36
C PHE A 182 -8.73 10.74 -15.40
N THR A 183 -7.49 10.33 -15.12
CA THR A 183 -6.66 9.65 -16.13
C THR A 183 -7.09 8.20 -16.42
N TRP A 184 -7.85 7.58 -15.52
CA TRP A 184 -8.52 6.29 -15.77
C TRP A 184 -9.76 6.50 -16.64
N VAL A 185 -10.63 7.43 -16.26
CA VAL A 185 -11.83 7.78 -17.05
C VAL A 185 -11.44 8.20 -18.47
N ARG A 186 -10.35 8.96 -18.64
CA ARG A 186 -9.73 9.34 -19.93
C ARG A 186 -9.37 8.15 -20.84
N THR A 187 -9.22 6.95 -20.30
CA THR A 187 -9.00 5.71 -21.05
C THR A 187 -10.27 4.85 -21.23
N HIS A 188 -11.46 5.44 -21.11
CA HIS A 188 -12.76 4.76 -21.26
C HIS A 188 -12.88 3.90 -22.53
N ALA A 189 -12.42 4.41 -23.67
CA ALA A 189 -12.49 3.72 -24.95
C ALA A 189 -11.53 2.52 -25.02
N HIS A 190 -10.31 2.65 -24.47
CA HIS A 190 -9.34 1.54 -24.40
C HIS A 190 -9.86 0.39 -23.53
N ALA A 191 -10.59 0.72 -22.46
CA ALA A 191 -11.24 -0.25 -21.58
C ALA A 191 -12.64 -0.66 -22.07
N THR A 192 -13.04 -0.36 -23.31
CA THR A 192 -14.34 -0.71 -23.90
C THR A 192 -15.58 -0.29 -23.07
N VAL A 193 -15.43 0.69 -22.17
CA VAL A 193 -16.50 1.11 -21.23
C VAL A 193 -17.61 1.85 -21.96
N SER A 194 -17.20 2.74 -22.87
CA SER A 194 -18.04 3.54 -23.78
C SER A 194 -17.13 4.12 -24.85
N GLU A 195 -17.59 4.21 -26.10
CA GLU A 195 -16.79 4.79 -27.21
C GLU A 195 -16.58 6.30 -27.00
N ASN A 196 -17.65 7.01 -26.67
CA ASN A 196 -17.70 8.48 -26.64
C ASN A 196 -18.30 9.07 -25.34
N LEU A 197 -18.61 8.25 -24.32
CA LEU A 197 -19.26 8.65 -23.05
C LEU A 197 -20.65 9.30 -23.19
N ASP A 198 -21.38 9.11 -24.29
CA ASP A 198 -22.69 9.76 -24.50
C ASP A 198 -23.79 9.32 -23.52
N GLU A 199 -23.61 8.16 -22.88
CA GLU A 199 -24.45 7.67 -21.78
C GLU A 199 -24.12 8.29 -20.40
N PHE A 200 -22.99 8.98 -20.28
CA PHE A 200 -22.51 9.65 -19.07
C PHE A 200 -22.19 11.13 -19.38
N PRO A 201 -23.19 11.96 -19.73
CA PRO A 201 -22.97 13.33 -20.22
C PRO A 201 -22.30 14.26 -19.19
N ASN A 202 -22.57 14.10 -17.88
CA ASN A 202 -21.89 14.90 -16.86
C ASN A 202 -20.42 14.45 -16.67
N VAL A 203 -20.14 13.15 -16.72
CA VAL A 203 -18.76 12.62 -16.76
C VAL A 203 -18.02 13.08 -18.02
N LYS A 204 -18.68 13.12 -19.18
CA LYS A 204 -18.12 13.60 -20.44
C LYS A 204 -17.74 15.08 -20.37
N ALA A 205 -18.62 15.93 -19.84
CA ALA A 205 -18.35 17.35 -19.63
C ALA A 205 -17.23 17.59 -18.60
N TRP A 206 -17.17 16.79 -17.54
CA TRP A 206 -16.09 16.81 -16.55
C TRP A 206 -14.75 16.37 -17.13
N LEU A 207 -14.72 15.31 -17.94
CA LEU A 207 -13.50 14.86 -18.61
C LEU A 207 -12.94 15.97 -19.52
N GLN A 208 -13.80 16.61 -20.32
CA GLN A 208 -13.42 17.74 -21.18
C GLN A 208 -12.90 18.94 -20.38
N ARG A 209 -13.55 19.28 -19.25
CA ARG A 209 -13.10 20.35 -18.33
C ARG A 209 -11.69 20.10 -17.77
N LEU A 210 -11.31 18.83 -17.56
CA LEU A 210 -10.00 18.45 -17.05
C LEU A 210 -8.94 18.29 -18.16
N GLU A 211 -9.31 17.83 -19.35
CA GLU A 211 -8.41 17.82 -20.52
C GLU A 211 -8.06 19.24 -20.99
N GLY A 212 -8.96 20.21 -20.84
CA GLY A 212 -8.72 21.62 -21.17
C GLY A 212 -7.73 22.37 -20.25
N ARG A 213 -7.21 21.73 -19.19
CA ARG A 213 -6.24 22.36 -18.27
C ARG A 213 -4.82 22.35 -18.86
N ALA A 214 -4.13 23.49 -18.82
CA ALA A 214 -2.76 23.60 -19.33
C ALA A 214 -1.78 22.61 -18.68
N ALA A 215 -1.87 22.40 -17.37
CA ALA A 215 -1.05 21.44 -16.64
C ALA A 215 -1.38 19.96 -16.99
N THR A 216 -2.63 19.65 -17.37
CA THR A 216 -2.98 18.34 -17.92
C THR A 216 -2.21 18.06 -19.21
N ALA A 217 -2.19 19.02 -20.14
CA ALA A 217 -1.44 18.90 -21.38
C ALA A 217 0.08 18.81 -21.12
N ALA A 218 0.61 19.64 -20.21
CA ALA A 218 2.02 19.62 -19.83
C ALA A 218 2.45 18.29 -19.19
N GLY A 219 1.68 17.76 -18.23
CA GLY A 219 1.99 16.49 -17.54
C GLY A 219 1.88 15.29 -18.47
N LEU A 220 0.89 15.28 -19.37
CA LEU A 220 0.77 14.27 -20.43
C LEU A 220 1.99 14.28 -21.38
N GLU A 221 2.48 15.46 -21.76
CA GLU A 221 3.60 15.58 -22.69
C GLU A 221 4.97 15.40 -22.01
N ALA A 222 5.14 15.78 -20.75
CA ALA A 222 6.36 15.55 -19.98
C ALA A 222 6.70 14.04 -19.91
N VAL A 223 5.71 13.20 -19.59
CA VAL A 223 5.89 11.74 -19.55
C VAL A 223 6.12 11.16 -20.95
N LYS A 224 5.42 11.64 -21.99
CA LYS A 224 5.64 11.22 -23.39
C LYS A 224 7.03 11.59 -23.90
N SER A 225 7.48 12.82 -23.71
CA SER A 225 8.79 13.29 -24.16
C SER A 225 9.93 12.61 -23.41
N ALA A 226 9.77 12.33 -22.11
CA ALA A 226 10.75 11.53 -21.38
C ALA A 226 10.85 10.08 -21.91
N VAL A 227 9.73 9.46 -22.34
CA VAL A 227 9.75 8.16 -23.04
C VAL A 227 10.51 8.26 -24.37
N ARG A 228 10.25 9.30 -25.19
CA ARG A 228 10.94 9.53 -26.47
C ARG A 228 12.45 9.76 -26.26
N LEU A 229 12.83 10.56 -25.26
CA LEU A 229 14.23 10.86 -24.93
C LEU A 229 14.97 9.60 -24.46
N ALA A 230 14.38 8.82 -23.55
CA ALA A 230 14.93 7.54 -23.13
C ALA A 230 15.03 6.54 -24.31
N GLY A 231 14.14 6.61 -25.30
CA GLY A 231 14.27 5.89 -26.58
C GLY A 231 15.51 6.29 -27.38
N ARG A 232 15.72 7.60 -27.59
CA ARG A 232 16.87 8.15 -28.33
C ARG A 232 18.19 7.81 -27.64
N LEU A 233 18.34 8.14 -26.36
CA LEU A 233 19.58 7.88 -25.60
C LEU A 233 19.99 6.40 -25.57
N ARG A 234 19.04 5.46 -25.70
CA ARG A 234 19.36 4.03 -25.88
C ARG A 234 19.85 3.71 -27.29
N SER A 235 19.28 4.34 -28.32
CA SER A 235 19.72 4.23 -29.71
C SER A 235 21.13 4.80 -29.90
N ASP A 236 21.40 5.96 -29.29
CA ASP A 236 22.70 6.65 -29.34
C ASP A 236 23.79 5.82 -28.63
N ASN A 237 23.47 5.17 -27.51
CA ASN A 237 24.38 4.23 -26.84
C ASN A 237 24.65 2.94 -27.64
N VAL A 238 23.68 2.46 -28.44
CA VAL A 238 23.90 1.33 -29.37
C VAL A 238 24.82 1.76 -30.51
N LEU A 239 24.63 2.95 -31.07
CA LEU A 239 25.54 3.54 -32.07
C LEU A 239 26.96 3.73 -31.52
N ALA A 240 27.11 4.29 -30.32
CA ALA A 240 28.41 4.47 -29.68
C ALA A 240 29.17 3.14 -29.48
N ARG A 241 28.46 2.06 -29.10
CA ARG A 241 29.04 0.71 -29.01
C ARG A 241 29.47 0.16 -30.37
N HIS A 242 28.70 0.37 -31.44
CA HIS A 242 29.10 -0.08 -32.79
C HIS A 242 30.34 0.68 -33.31
N VAL A 243 30.45 1.98 -33.02
CA VAL A 243 31.66 2.77 -33.37
C VAL A 243 32.90 2.29 -32.61
N HIS A 244 32.76 1.83 -31.37
CA HIS A 244 33.87 1.26 -30.59
C HIS A 244 34.31 -0.12 -31.10
N VAL A 245 33.36 -1.03 -31.36
CA VAL A 245 33.67 -2.38 -31.90
C VAL A 245 34.37 -2.28 -33.27
N SER A 246 33.96 -1.32 -34.10
CA SER A 246 34.53 -1.10 -35.45
C SER A 246 35.99 -0.60 -35.46
N ARG A 247 36.61 -0.30 -34.31
CA ARG A 247 38.01 0.14 -34.21
C ARG A 247 38.99 -0.91 -33.66
N SER A 248 38.52 -2.07 -33.19
CA SER A 248 39.35 -3.06 -32.49
C SER A 248 39.55 -4.38 -33.24
N ILE A 249 39.46 -4.37 -34.57
CA ILE A 249 39.77 -5.53 -35.42
C ILE A 249 40.89 -5.17 -36.40
N ARG A 250 42.13 -5.38 -35.97
CA ARG A 250 43.28 -5.63 -36.84
C ARG A 250 44.31 -6.45 -36.05
N ASP A 251 44.96 -7.37 -36.77
CA ASP A 251 46.05 -8.27 -36.34
C ASP A 251 45.67 -9.42 -35.36
N PRO A 252 46.41 -10.56 -35.36
CA PRO A 252 45.75 -11.88 -35.31
C PRO A 252 46.09 -12.81 -34.13
N PHE A 253 45.43 -13.99 -34.14
CA PHE A 253 45.55 -15.15 -33.22
C PHE A 253 46.98 -15.58 -32.85
N PRO A 254 47.11 -16.24 -31.68
CA PRO A 254 47.46 -17.67 -31.69
C PRO A 254 46.42 -18.59 -30.99
N SER A 255 46.58 -19.90 -31.16
CA SER A 255 45.63 -20.97 -30.78
C SER A 255 45.96 -21.69 -29.47
N ALA A 256 44.97 -22.34 -28.86
CA ALA A 256 45.15 -23.44 -27.89
C ALA A 256 43.92 -24.37 -27.89
N ASP A 257 44.11 -25.67 -27.66
CA ASP A 257 43.09 -26.74 -27.72
C ASP A 257 42.34 -26.96 -26.39
N GLY A 258 41.23 -27.73 -26.44
CA GLY A 258 40.93 -28.66 -25.35
C GLY A 258 39.46 -28.97 -25.02
N GLY A 259 38.97 -30.13 -25.48
CA GLY A 259 38.05 -30.98 -24.71
C GLY A 259 36.55 -30.61 -24.67
N SER A 260 35.73 -31.38 -25.40
CA SER A 260 34.26 -31.34 -25.32
C SER A 260 33.69 -32.70 -24.86
N GLN A 261 32.76 -32.68 -23.90
CA GLN A 261 31.93 -33.84 -23.49
C GLN A 261 30.51 -33.37 -23.14
N PRO A 262 29.45 -34.00 -23.68
CA PRO A 262 28.06 -33.67 -23.34
C PRO A 262 27.55 -34.49 -22.14
N VAL A 263 26.79 -33.86 -21.23
CA VAL A 263 26.14 -34.55 -20.11
C VAL A 263 24.74 -35.01 -20.53
N SER A 264 24.45 -36.30 -20.34
CA SER A 264 23.12 -36.89 -20.61
C SER A 264 22.23 -36.83 -19.37
N LEU A 265 20.92 -36.61 -19.58
CA LEU A 265 19.88 -36.70 -18.54
C LEU A 265 19.07 -37.98 -18.72
N SER A 266 18.67 -38.62 -17.62
CA SER A 266 17.87 -39.86 -17.64
C SER A 266 16.89 -39.93 -16.46
N HIS A 267 15.63 -40.23 -16.75
CA HIS A 267 14.56 -40.46 -15.77
C HIS A 267 14.69 -41.81 -15.03
N PRO A 268 14.21 -41.91 -13.78
CA PRO A 268 13.72 -43.15 -13.18
C PRO A 268 12.25 -43.43 -13.55
N LEU A 269 11.82 -44.69 -13.41
CA LEU A 269 10.47 -45.21 -13.69
C LEU A 269 9.82 -45.78 -12.41
N ASP A 270 8.50 -45.98 -12.44
CA ASP A 270 7.74 -46.74 -11.44
C ASP A 270 8.16 -48.22 -11.36
N PRO A 271 7.96 -48.86 -10.20
CA PRO A 271 7.67 -50.29 -10.11
C PRO A 271 6.29 -50.57 -9.48
N SER A 272 5.57 -51.57 -10.01
CA SER A 272 4.21 -51.94 -9.58
C SER A 272 4.12 -53.33 -8.93
N ASN A 273 3.04 -53.56 -8.18
CA ASN A 273 2.42 -54.86 -7.84
C ASN A 273 3.16 -55.85 -6.92
N SER A 274 2.53 -56.11 -5.75
CA SER A 274 2.36 -57.47 -5.20
C SER A 274 1.15 -57.48 -4.25
N ALA A 275 0.39 -58.57 -4.17
CA ALA A 275 -0.84 -58.65 -3.37
C ALA A 275 -1.07 -60.04 -2.75
N SER A 276 -1.61 -60.10 -1.52
CA SER A 276 -2.31 -61.27 -0.95
C SER A 276 -3.05 -60.96 0.36
N SER A 277 -4.07 -61.76 0.68
CA SER A 277 -4.84 -61.81 1.94
C SER A 277 -4.03 -62.41 3.13
N THR A 278 -4.45 -62.47 4.40
CA THR A 278 -5.77 -62.24 5.08
C THR A 278 -5.52 -61.51 6.45
N THR A 279 -6.23 -61.55 7.60
CA THR A 279 -7.32 -62.34 8.25
C THR A 279 -8.01 -61.48 9.35
N GLY A 280 -9.10 -61.96 9.99
CA GLY A 280 -9.70 -61.40 11.24
C GLY A 280 -9.51 -62.31 12.47
N PRO A 281 -10.33 -62.25 13.57
CA PRO A 281 -11.50 -61.37 13.79
C PRO A 281 -11.76 -60.82 15.25
N GLY A 282 -12.46 -59.67 15.36
CA GLY A 282 -13.33 -59.27 16.50
C GLY A 282 -12.69 -58.92 17.87
N PRO A 283 -13.49 -58.61 18.92
CA PRO A 283 -14.95 -58.41 18.99
C PRO A 283 -15.39 -57.03 19.58
N SER A 284 -16.68 -56.87 19.89
CA SER A 284 -17.35 -55.61 20.31
C SER A 284 -17.86 -55.59 21.76
N SER A 285 -18.00 -54.41 22.37
CA SER A 285 -18.90 -54.18 23.52
C SER A 285 -19.46 -52.74 23.57
N SER A 286 -20.65 -52.58 24.16
CA SER A 286 -21.42 -51.33 24.23
C SER A 286 -21.37 -50.65 25.60
N ASN A 287 -21.76 -49.36 25.67
CA ASN A 287 -22.81 -48.88 26.60
C ASN A 287 -23.14 -47.39 26.43
N SER A 288 -24.37 -46.99 26.81
CA SER A 288 -24.88 -45.61 26.83
C SER A 288 -25.83 -45.42 28.02
N PRO A 289 -25.89 -44.21 28.60
CA PRO A 289 -27.20 -43.56 28.85
C PRO A 289 -27.13 -42.01 28.79
N PRO A 290 -28.22 -41.26 29.05
CA PRO A 290 -29.57 -41.38 28.51
C PRO A 290 -30.04 -40.06 27.84
N ARG A 291 -31.27 -40.03 27.28
CA ARG A 291 -31.91 -38.81 26.74
C ARG A 291 -32.59 -37.95 27.82
N ASN A 292 -32.81 -36.68 27.51
CA ASN A 292 -33.92 -35.89 28.07
C ASN A 292 -34.56 -35.01 26.96
N ASN A 293 -35.77 -34.47 27.20
CA ASN A 293 -36.68 -34.08 26.10
C ASN A 293 -36.69 -32.59 25.66
N THR A 294 -37.19 -32.41 24.43
CA THR A 294 -37.69 -31.24 23.66
C THR A 294 -38.49 -30.15 24.43
N PRO A 295 -38.83 -28.96 23.82
CA PRO A 295 -38.68 -28.54 22.41
C PRO A 295 -38.15 -27.10 22.14
N ALA A 296 -37.67 -26.82 20.91
CA ALA A 296 -37.95 -25.56 20.16
C ALA A 296 -37.45 -25.63 18.71
N SER A 297 -38.02 -24.79 17.83
CA SER A 297 -37.79 -24.68 16.39
C SER A 297 -36.41 -24.14 15.96
N SER A 298 -35.82 -24.70 14.89
CA SER A 298 -35.40 -23.94 13.70
C SER A 298 -35.04 -24.89 12.54
N SER A 299 -35.20 -24.43 11.29
CA SER A 299 -35.02 -25.25 10.08
C SER A 299 -33.58 -25.21 9.57
N SER A 300 -32.98 -26.39 9.38
CA SER A 300 -31.75 -26.60 8.60
C SER A 300 -32.02 -27.58 7.47
N ASN A 301 -31.87 -27.13 6.22
CA ASN A 301 -32.01 -27.97 5.03
C ASN A 301 -30.66 -28.57 4.65
N GLU A 302 -30.37 -29.79 5.08
CA GLU A 302 -29.38 -30.63 4.39
C GLU A 302 -30.06 -31.39 3.22
N PRO A 303 -29.55 -31.30 1.98
CA PRO A 303 -30.08 -32.08 0.88
C PRO A 303 -29.56 -33.52 0.96
N SER A 304 -30.45 -34.46 1.32
CA SER A 304 -30.11 -35.88 1.36
C SER A 304 -29.75 -36.41 -0.05
N VAL A 305 -28.59 -37.08 -0.14
CA VAL A 305 -28.11 -37.67 -1.39
C VAL A 305 -28.86 -38.98 -1.66
N ASN A 306 -30.04 -38.87 -2.27
CA ASN A 306 -30.81 -40.04 -2.72
C ASN A 306 -30.06 -40.79 -3.83
N SER A 307 -29.46 -41.92 -3.47
CA SER A 307 -28.90 -42.89 -4.41
C SER A 307 -30.01 -43.67 -5.12
N SER A 308 -30.57 -43.10 -6.19
CA SER A 308 -31.53 -43.79 -7.06
C SER A 308 -31.06 -43.84 -8.51
N VAL A 309 -30.71 -45.05 -8.97
CA VAL A 309 -30.58 -45.36 -10.40
C VAL A 309 -31.95 -45.18 -11.05
N PRO A 310 -32.12 -44.37 -12.10
CA PRO A 310 -33.43 -44.17 -12.72
C PRO A 310 -33.98 -45.44 -13.36
N THR A 311 -35.16 -45.86 -12.95
CA THR A 311 -35.92 -46.95 -13.57
C THR A 311 -36.14 -46.67 -15.07
N PRO A 312 -36.03 -47.68 -15.96
CA PRO A 312 -36.30 -47.48 -17.40
C PRO A 312 -37.67 -46.85 -17.66
N TYR A 313 -37.72 -45.87 -18.56
CA TYR A 313 -38.96 -45.17 -18.91
C TYR A 313 -39.87 -46.12 -19.70
N VAL A 314 -40.94 -46.59 -19.07
CA VAL A 314 -41.98 -47.38 -19.75
C VAL A 314 -42.83 -46.41 -20.58
N TYR A 315 -42.61 -46.40 -21.89
CA TYR A 315 -43.45 -45.64 -22.80
C TYR A 315 -44.91 -46.13 -22.71
N PRO A 316 -45.91 -45.24 -22.67
CA PRO A 316 -47.28 -45.64 -22.94
C PRO A 316 -47.34 -46.21 -24.36
N THR A 317 -48.03 -47.33 -24.55
CA THR A 317 -48.23 -47.95 -25.86
C THR A 317 -49.11 -47.07 -26.74
N GLN A 318 -48.48 -46.12 -27.44
CA GLN A 318 -49.11 -45.42 -28.55
C GLN A 318 -49.54 -46.46 -29.59
N THR A 319 -50.85 -46.66 -29.69
CA THR A 319 -51.47 -47.40 -30.78
C THR A 319 -51.06 -46.74 -32.08
N ARG A 320 -50.19 -47.40 -32.86
CA ARG A 320 -49.85 -46.93 -34.20
C ARG A 320 -51.16 -46.73 -34.97
N PRO A 321 -51.42 -45.55 -35.57
CA PRO A 321 -52.59 -45.39 -36.40
C PRO A 321 -52.50 -46.41 -37.53
N ALA A 322 -53.59 -47.14 -37.77
CA ALA A 322 -53.69 -48.01 -38.93
C ALA A 322 -53.50 -47.15 -40.19
N TYR A 323 -52.64 -47.59 -41.11
CA TYR A 323 -52.41 -46.87 -42.37
C TYR A 323 -53.64 -47.02 -43.28
N THR A 324 -54.64 -46.17 -43.07
CA THR A 324 -55.91 -46.15 -43.82
C THR A 324 -55.82 -45.43 -45.17
N ASN A 325 -54.76 -44.65 -45.40
CA ASN A 325 -54.41 -44.11 -46.71
C ASN A 325 -52.88 -44.11 -46.91
N PRO A 326 -52.38 -44.48 -48.10
CA PRO A 326 -50.99 -44.24 -48.46
C PRO A 326 -50.77 -42.73 -48.70
N PRO A 327 -49.64 -42.13 -48.26
CA PRO A 327 -49.38 -40.70 -48.46
C PRO A 327 -49.10 -40.30 -49.93
N PHE A 328 -49.12 -41.26 -50.86
CA PHE A 328 -49.04 -41.03 -52.30
C PHE A 328 -49.88 -42.08 -53.05
N ASP A 329 -51.08 -41.71 -53.49
CA ASP A 329 -51.92 -42.56 -54.33
C ASP A 329 -51.36 -42.62 -55.76
N THR A 330 -50.72 -43.75 -56.06
CA THR A 330 -50.13 -44.05 -57.38
C THR A 330 -51.19 -44.20 -58.48
N TYR A 331 -52.40 -44.68 -58.16
CA TYR A 331 -53.47 -44.86 -59.14
C TYR A 331 -54.13 -43.53 -59.48
N ALA A 332 -54.49 -42.72 -58.50
CA ALA A 332 -55.04 -41.38 -58.74
C ALA A 332 -54.05 -40.48 -59.48
N PHE A 333 -52.76 -40.51 -59.11
CA PHE A 333 -51.72 -39.75 -59.82
C PHE A 333 -51.54 -40.24 -61.27
N PHE A 334 -51.50 -41.55 -61.51
CA PHE A 334 -51.43 -42.09 -62.87
C PHE A 334 -52.67 -41.72 -63.71
N LYS A 335 -53.88 -41.78 -63.12
CA LYS A 335 -55.12 -41.35 -63.79
C LYS A 335 -55.20 -39.84 -64.03
N ALA A 336 -54.46 -39.02 -63.30
CA ALA A 336 -54.27 -37.61 -63.64
C ALA A 336 -53.34 -37.45 -64.85
N LEU A 337 -52.22 -38.19 -64.91
CA LEU A 337 -51.30 -38.15 -66.04
C LEU A 337 -51.93 -38.63 -67.35
N GLU A 338 -52.76 -39.69 -67.33
CA GLU A 338 -53.47 -40.18 -68.52
C GLU A 338 -54.48 -39.18 -69.12
N LYS A 339 -54.91 -38.15 -68.37
CA LYS A 339 -55.77 -37.07 -68.91
C LYS A 339 -55.00 -36.01 -69.70
N SER A 340 -53.67 -35.95 -69.56
CA SER A 340 -52.83 -34.90 -70.16
C SER A 340 -51.75 -35.45 -71.09
N PHE A 341 -51.42 -36.73 -71.00
CA PHE A 341 -50.35 -37.36 -71.78
C PHE A 341 -50.80 -38.73 -72.32
N PRO A 342 -50.35 -39.14 -73.53
CA PRO A 342 -50.53 -40.50 -74.02
C PRO A 342 -50.04 -41.54 -73.01
N THR A 343 -50.71 -42.69 -72.90
CA THR A 343 -50.42 -43.72 -71.89
C THR A 343 -48.94 -44.13 -71.79
N PRO A 344 -48.15 -44.29 -72.87
CA PRO A 344 -46.72 -44.59 -72.76
C PRO A 344 -45.90 -43.48 -72.06
N THR A 345 -46.28 -42.22 -72.29
CA THR A 345 -45.67 -41.04 -71.65
C THR A 345 -46.10 -40.96 -70.19
N ALA A 346 -47.38 -41.16 -69.87
CA ALA A 346 -47.89 -41.22 -68.50
C ALA A 346 -47.21 -42.34 -67.68
N GLN A 347 -46.99 -43.53 -68.28
CA GLN A 347 -46.25 -44.63 -67.64
C GLN A 347 -44.79 -44.28 -67.39
N SER A 348 -44.14 -43.59 -68.34
CA SER A 348 -42.74 -43.16 -68.21
C SER A 348 -42.56 -42.11 -67.12
N LEU A 349 -43.47 -41.12 -67.05
CA LEU A 349 -43.52 -40.11 -65.99
C LEU A 349 -43.77 -40.77 -64.62
N MET A 350 -44.70 -41.71 -64.50
CA MET A 350 -44.95 -42.44 -63.25
C MET A 350 -43.72 -43.25 -62.80
N ARG A 351 -42.98 -43.90 -63.73
CA ARG A 351 -41.73 -44.58 -63.42
C ARG A 351 -40.66 -43.62 -62.90
N ALA A 352 -40.52 -42.43 -63.51
CA ALA A 352 -39.60 -41.40 -63.05
C ALA A 352 -39.97 -40.86 -61.65
N THR A 353 -41.24 -40.54 -61.41
CA THR A 353 -41.74 -40.10 -60.09
C THR A 353 -41.49 -41.16 -59.02
N ARG A 354 -41.72 -42.45 -59.33
CA ARG A 354 -41.39 -43.56 -58.40
C ARG A 354 -39.90 -43.60 -58.06
N ALA A 355 -39.02 -43.44 -59.05
CA ALA A 355 -37.57 -43.44 -58.82
C ALA A 355 -37.13 -42.25 -57.95
N LEU A 356 -37.66 -41.05 -58.20
CA LEU A 356 -37.40 -39.85 -57.40
C LEU A 356 -37.89 -39.99 -55.95
N LEU A 357 -39.09 -40.54 -55.73
CA LEU A 357 -39.62 -40.82 -54.39
C LEU A 357 -38.76 -41.83 -53.64
N VAL A 358 -38.38 -42.94 -54.26
CA VAL A 358 -37.50 -43.96 -53.64
C VAL A 358 -36.14 -43.37 -53.29
N ASN A 359 -35.53 -42.58 -54.18
CA ASN A 359 -34.26 -41.90 -53.94
C ASN A 359 -34.36 -40.91 -52.75
N ARG A 360 -35.40 -40.06 -52.73
CA ARG A 360 -35.62 -39.09 -51.65
C ARG A 360 -35.91 -39.74 -50.31
N ILE A 361 -36.72 -40.81 -50.27
CA ILE A 361 -36.99 -41.58 -49.04
C ILE A 361 -35.70 -42.26 -48.53
N GLY A 362 -34.87 -42.82 -49.42
CA GLY A 362 -33.56 -43.35 -49.07
C GLY A 362 -32.62 -42.28 -48.49
N LYS A 363 -32.59 -41.09 -49.09
CA LYS A 363 -31.81 -39.95 -48.61
C LYS A 363 -32.27 -39.46 -47.22
N VAL A 364 -33.58 -39.26 -47.03
CA VAL A 364 -34.13 -38.89 -45.71
C VAL A 364 -33.83 -39.97 -44.65
N ARG A 365 -33.89 -41.26 -45.00
CA ARG A 365 -33.57 -42.36 -44.09
C ARG A 365 -32.08 -42.46 -43.72
N THR A 366 -31.18 -41.85 -44.48
CA THR A 366 -29.73 -41.87 -44.23
C THR A 366 -29.20 -40.57 -43.62
N GLU A 367 -29.89 -39.44 -43.80
CA GLU A 367 -29.48 -38.13 -43.26
C GLU A 367 -30.28 -37.67 -42.03
N ALA A 368 -31.48 -38.19 -41.78
CA ALA A 368 -32.25 -37.85 -40.57
C ALA A 368 -31.80 -38.71 -39.38
N LEU A 369 -31.48 -38.07 -38.25
CA LEU A 369 -31.32 -38.76 -36.97
C LEU A 369 -32.62 -39.50 -36.62
N SER A 370 -32.51 -40.76 -36.20
CA SER A 370 -33.62 -41.46 -35.60
C SER A 370 -33.75 -41.08 -34.12
N VAL A 371 -34.94 -41.31 -33.54
CA VAL A 371 -35.17 -41.13 -32.09
C VAL A 371 -34.16 -41.93 -31.26
N LYS A 372 -33.74 -43.11 -31.73
CA LYS A 372 -32.73 -43.95 -31.05
C LYS A 372 -31.35 -43.30 -31.01
N ASP A 373 -30.99 -42.54 -32.03
CA ASP A 373 -29.69 -41.86 -32.06
C ASP A 373 -29.69 -40.70 -31.05
N LEU A 374 -30.81 -39.99 -30.94
CA LEU A 374 -31.03 -38.97 -29.91
C LEU A 374 -31.04 -39.58 -28.49
N ASP A 375 -31.72 -40.71 -28.28
CA ASP A 375 -31.75 -41.43 -26.99
C ASP A 375 -30.35 -41.91 -26.58
N ASN A 376 -29.56 -42.45 -27.53
CA ASN A 376 -28.18 -42.86 -27.29
C ASN A 376 -27.28 -41.67 -26.89
N GLN A 377 -27.39 -40.54 -27.59
CA GLN A 377 -26.63 -39.33 -27.23
C GLN A 377 -27.07 -38.75 -25.88
N ALA A 378 -28.38 -38.78 -25.57
CA ALA A 378 -28.90 -38.39 -24.27
C ALA A 378 -28.42 -39.30 -23.13
N TYR A 379 -28.21 -40.60 -23.39
CA TYR A 379 -27.59 -41.52 -22.44
C TYR A 379 -26.11 -41.19 -22.19
N LEU A 380 -25.31 -41.04 -23.25
CA LEU A 380 -23.88 -40.69 -23.14
C LEU A 380 -23.68 -39.36 -22.41
N PHE A 381 -24.49 -38.34 -22.73
CA PHE A 381 -24.46 -37.04 -22.05
C PHE A 381 -24.80 -37.15 -20.55
N ARG A 382 -25.77 -38.00 -20.18
CA ARG A 382 -26.10 -38.26 -18.76
C ARG A 382 -24.99 -39.01 -18.02
N ALA A 383 -24.28 -39.92 -18.69
CA ALA A 383 -23.12 -40.60 -18.11
C ALA A 383 -21.99 -39.60 -17.80
N ALA A 384 -21.59 -38.79 -18.78
CA ALA A 384 -20.57 -37.75 -18.61
C ALA A 384 -20.94 -36.71 -17.51
N LEU A 385 -22.22 -36.32 -17.43
CA LEU A 385 -22.70 -35.46 -16.34
C LEU A 385 -22.64 -36.13 -14.96
N SER A 386 -22.74 -37.46 -14.87
CA SER A 386 -22.59 -38.20 -13.61
C SER A 386 -21.13 -38.31 -13.19
N GLU A 387 -20.23 -38.51 -14.15
CA GLU A 387 -18.78 -38.58 -13.97
C GLU A 387 -18.22 -37.23 -13.47
N LEU A 388 -18.48 -36.14 -14.20
CA LEU A 388 -18.10 -34.77 -13.81
C LEU A 388 -18.61 -34.38 -12.40
N ARG A 389 -19.78 -34.88 -12.01
CA ARG A 389 -20.39 -34.62 -10.70
C ARG A 389 -19.74 -35.44 -9.57
N ALA A 390 -19.20 -36.62 -9.89
CA ALA A 390 -18.38 -37.39 -8.97
C ALA A 390 -16.99 -36.74 -8.79
N GLU A 391 -16.32 -36.37 -9.90
CA GLU A 391 -15.04 -35.65 -9.87
C GLU A 391 -15.12 -34.37 -9.05
N LEU A 392 -16.11 -33.51 -9.31
CA LEU A 392 -16.32 -32.26 -8.57
C LEU A 392 -16.55 -32.52 -7.06
N SER A 393 -17.27 -33.59 -6.71
CA SER A 393 -17.51 -33.96 -5.31
C SER A 393 -16.24 -34.48 -4.61
N MET A 394 -15.34 -35.15 -5.33
CA MET A 394 -14.03 -35.55 -4.80
C MET A 394 -13.09 -34.35 -4.70
N ASN A 395 -13.06 -33.47 -5.69
CA ASN A 395 -12.20 -32.30 -5.68
C ASN A 395 -12.55 -31.34 -4.52
N ILE A 396 -13.85 -31.05 -4.31
CA ILE A 396 -14.30 -30.23 -3.17
C ILE A 396 -13.88 -30.84 -1.82
N LYS A 397 -13.89 -32.17 -1.67
CA LYS A 397 -13.41 -32.85 -0.45
C LYS A 397 -11.90 -32.72 -0.28
N ASN A 398 -11.13 -32.88 -1.37
CA ASN A 398 -9.68 -32.76 -1.36
C ASN A 398 -9.24 -31.31 -1.05
N GLU A 399 -9.85 -30.32 -1.68
CA GLU A 399 -9.62 -28.90 -1.41
C GLU A 399 -9.97 -28.54 0.04
N SER A 400 -11.11 -29.01 0.56
CA SER A 400 -11.53 -28.79 1.95
C SER A 400 -10.56 -29.42 2.97
N ALA A 401 -10.04 -30.61 2.67
CA ALA A 401 -9.01 -31.27 3.49
C ALA A 401 -7.68 -30.49 3.47
N ALA A 402 -7.24 -30.04 2.30
CA ALA A 402 -6.03 -29.23 2.14
C ALA A 402 -6.14 -27.89 2.89
N VAL A 403 -7.27 -27.18 2.75
CA VAL A 403 -7.53 -25.93 3.48
C VAL A 403 -7.56 -26.15 4.99
N SER A 404 -8.16 -27.25 5.46
CA SER A 404 -8.17 -27.61 6.88
C SER A 404 -6.76 -27.87 7.42
N SER A 405 -5.92 -28.59 6.67
CA SER A 405 -4.52 -28.87 7.03
C SER A 405 -3.65 -27.59 7.05
N ALA A 406 -3.79 -26.72 6.04
CA ALA A 406 -3.12 -25.43 6.01
C ALA A 406 -3.55 -24.53 7.19
N THR A 407 -4.84 -24.52 7.52
CA THR A 407 -5.39 -23.75 8.66
C THR A 407 -4.85 -24.26 10.00
N ALA A 408 -4.71 -25.58 10.18
CA ALA A 408 -4.10 -26.17 11.37
C ALA A 408 -2.61 -25.80 11.50
N THR A 409 -1.87 -25.78 10.38
CA THR A 409 -0.45 -25.39 10.36
C THR A 409 -0.28 -23.91 10.72
N LEU A 410 -1.04 -23.01 10.07
CA LEU A 410 -1.03 -21.57 10.38
C LEU A 410 -1.38 -21.28 11.84
N ARG A 411 -2.28 -22.07 12.45
CA ARG A 411 -2.61 -21.95 13.86
C ARG A 411 -1.43 -22.31 14.77
N GLN A 412 -0.70 -23.38 14.46
CA GLN A 412 0.51 -23.76 15.21
C GLN A 412 1.62 -22.70 15.08
N ASP A 413 1.79 -22.10 13.90
CA ASP A 413 2.76 -21.01 13.70
C ASP A 413 2.37 -19.73 14.48
N VAL A 414 1.07 -19.40 14.57
CA VAL A 414 0.58 -18.29 15.40
C VAL A 414 0.78 -18.57 16.89
N GLU A 415 0.45 -19.77 17.37
CA GLU A 415 0.66 -20.16 18.77
C GLU A 415 2.17 -20.17 19.12
N ARG A 416 3.04 -20.58 18.19
CA ARG A 416 4.50 -20.50 18.33
C ARG A 416 5.02 -19.05 18.34
N LEU A 417 4.45 -18.17 17.53
CA LEU A 417 4.83 -16.76 17.48
C LEU A 417 4.43 -16.00 18.75
N ASP A 418 3.26 -16.28 19.31
CA ASP A 418 2.80 -15.73 20.60
C ASP A 418 3.72 -16.15 21.76
N VAL A 419 4.16 -17.41 21.81
CA VAL A 419 5.17 -17.87 22.78
C VAL A 419 6.49 -17.11 22.60
N LYS A 420 7.00 -16.98 21.37
CA LYS A 420 8.25 -16.24 21.12
C LYS A 420 8.13 -14.76 21.48
N MET A 421 7.01 -14.11 21.15
CA MET A 421 6.79 -12.70 21.51
C MET A 421 6.81 -12.48 23.02
N LYS A 422 6.29 -13.42 23.81
CA LYS A 422 6.35 -13.35 25.29
C LYS A 422 7.79 -13.48 25.79
N GLU A 423 8.55 -14.43 25.25
CA GLU A 423 9.98 -14.60 25.55
C GLU A 423 10.80 -13.35 25.19
N ASP A 424 10.63 -12.80 23.98
CA ASP A 424 11.30 -11.57 23.53
C ASP A 424 10.92 -10.35 24.41
N ILE A 425 9.66 -10.26 24.87
CA ILE A 425 9.18 -9.18 25.77
C ILE A 425 9.75 -9.31 27.19
N ASP A 426 9.76 -10.49 27.80
CA ASP A 426 10.31 -10.67 29.14
C ASP A 426 11.85 -10.52 29.14
N ASN A 427 12.54 -10.90 28.06
CA ASN A 427 13.96 -10.61 27.86
C ASN A 427 14.23 -9.09 27.79
N LEU A 428 13.51 -8.36 26.94
CA LEU A 428 13.64 -6.89 26.82
C LEU A 428 13.33 -6.18 28.14
N LYS A 429 12.33 -6.66 28.89
CA LYS A 429 11.99 -6.15 30.22
C LYS A 429 13.10 -6.41 31.25
N HIS A 430 13.81 -7.53 31.15
CA HIS A 430 14.98 -7.80 31.99
C HIS A 430 16.16 -6.87 31.63
N GLU A 431 16.43 -6.67 30.34
CA GLU A 431 17.47 -5.75 29.84
C GLU A 431 17.23 -4.30 30.29
N ILE A 432 16.00 -3.79 30.13
CA ILE A 432 15.59 -2.46 30.60
C ILE A 432 15.75 -2.33 32.11
N GLN A 433 15.39 -3.36 32.90
CA GLN A 433 15.57 -3.34 34.35
C GLN A 433 17.06 -3.30 34.73
N MET A 434 17.93 -4.04 34.02
CA MET A 434 19.38 -4.00 34.22
C MET A 434 19.98 -2.63 33.88
N GLU A 435 19.59 -2.01 32.76
CA GLU A 435 20.07 -0.66 32.42
C GLU A 435 19.59 0.38 33.45
N LEU A 436 18.33 0.28 33.91
CA LEU A 436 17.77 1.18 34.91
C LEU A 436 18.49 1.08 36.25
N ASP A 437 18.72 -0.13 36.78
CA ASP A 437 19.48 -0.29 38.02
C ASP A 437 20.97 0.04 37.84
N SER A 438 21.55 -0.12 36.64
CA SER A 438 22.90 0.36 36.31
C SER A 438 22.99 1.89 36.40
N ARG A 439 22.16 2.63 35.65
CA ARG A 439 22.09 4.11 35.66
C ARG A 439 21.81 4.67 37.06
N LYS A 440 20.98 3.97 37.84
CA LYS A 440 20.64 4.32 39.23
C LYS A 440 21.79 4.09 40.20
N ASN A 441 22.72 3.19 39.90
CA ASN A 441 23.95 3.00 40.68
C ASN A 441 25.06 3.97 40.23
N GLU A 442 25.16 4.25 38.93
CA GLU A 442 26.01 5.30 38.34
C GLU A 442 25.68 6.68 38.91
N SER A 443 24.41 7.10 38.82
CA SER A 443 23.95 8.37 39.41
C SER A 443 24.18 8.47 40.92
N LYS A 444 24.09 7.36 41.67
CA LYS A 444 24.45 7.32 43.10
C LYS A 444 25.96 7.44 43.35
N ALA A 445 26.81 7.01 42.42
CA ALA A 445 28.24 7.22 42.49
C ALA A 445 28.56 8.70 42.19
N ASP A 446 27.95 9.27 41.16
CA ASP A 446 28.09 10.70 40.81
C ASP A 446 27.68 11.61 41.97
N PHE A 447 26.53 11.37 42.60
CA PHE A 447 26.10 12.15 43.78
C PHE A 447 27.11 12.08 44.92
N LYS A 448 27.62 10.89 45.27
CA LYS A 448 28.67 10.74 46.28
C LYS A 448 29.97 11.45 45.90
N GLN A 449 30.33 11.45 44.62
CA GLN A 449 31.53 12.14 44.14
C GLN A 449 31.36 13.66 44.18
N GLN A 450 30.14 14.17 43.96
CA GLN A 450 29.79 15.58 44.18
C GLN A 450 29.83 15.93 45.68
N ASP A 451 29.27 15.10 46.56
CA ASP A 451 29.34 15.30 48.02
C ASP A 451 30.79 15.39 48.51
N ILE A 452 31.66 14.47 48.07
CA ILE A 452 33.11 14.48 48.40
C ILE A 452 33.79 15.75 47.86
N ALA A 453 33.47 16.20 46.65
CA ALA A 453 34.03 17.43 46.08
C ALA A 453 33.56 18.70 46.83
N ILE A 454 32.31 18.71 47.32
CA ILE A 454 31.78 19.78 48.17
C ILE A 454 32.50 19.77 49.52
N GLU A 455 32.69 18.61 50.15
CA GLU A 455 33.43 18.48 51.41
C GLU A 455 34.91 18.89 51.25
N GLU A 456 35.57 18.56 50.14
CA GLU A 456 36.93 19.01 49.85
C GLU A 456 37.00 20.55 49.68
N LEU A 457 36.02 21.16 49.00
CA LEU A 457 35.91 22.61 48.84
C LEU A 457 35.64 23.32 50.18
N LEU A 458 34.77 22.76 51.03
CA LEU A 458 34.51 23.28 52.37
C LEU A 458 35.76 23.24 53.24
N ASN A 459 36.50 22.12 53.23
CA ASN A 459 37.77 22.01 53.94
C ASN A 459 38.81 23.02 53.45
N LYS A 460 38.97 23.19 52.13
CA LYS A 460 39.84 24.23 51.53
C LYS A 460 39.43 25.65 51.96
N ALA A 461 38.13 25.94 52.00
CA ALA A 461 37.62 27.24 52.46
C ALA A 461 37.89 27.49 53.96
N ILE A 462 37.75 26.48 54.81
CA ILE A 462 38.06 26.55 56.25
C ILE A 462 39.55 26.87 56.47
N VAL A 463 40.46 26.21 55.75
CA VAL A 463 41.90 26.50 55.79
C VAL A 463 42.17 27.94 55.35
N ALA A 464 41.64 28.37 54.19
CA ALA A 464 41.86 29.73 53.68
C ALA A 464 41.33 30.83 54.64
N ILE A 465 40.22 30.57 55.35
CA ILE A 465 39.69 31.46 56.39
C ILE A 465 40.62 31.49 57.63
N SER A 466 41.22 30.36 58.00
CA SER A 466 42.21 30.28 59.09
C SER A 466 43.50 31.04 58.76
N ASP A 467 44.00 30.91 57.52
CA ASP A 467 45.18 31.63 57.03
C ASP A 467 44.92 33.14 56.97
N LEU A 468 43.76 33.55 56.45
CA LEU A 468 43.36 34.96 56.43
C LEU A 468 43.22 35.52 57.86
N ARG A 469 42.73 34.72 58.82
CA ARG A 469 42.63 35.12 60.22
C ARG A 469 44.01 35.33 60.85
N THR A 470 45.00 34.48 60.55
CA THR A 470 46.36 34.67 61.06
C THR A 470 47.00 35.93 60.49
N VAL A 471 46.83 36.22 59.20
CA VAL A 471 47.27 37.49 58.59
C VAL A 471 46.59 38.71 59.24
N VAL A 472 45.29 38.63 59.58
CA VAL A 472 44.58 39.71 60.28
C VAL A 472 45.11 39.93 61.70
N GLU A 473 45.43 38.87 62.46
CA GLU A 473 46.07 39.02 63.78
C GLU A 473 47.51 39.54 63.68
N GLU A 474 48.27 39.16 62.66
CA GLU A 474 49.60 39.72 62.38
C GLU A 474 49.53 41.23 62.09
N ILE A 475 48.61 41.66 61.22
CA ILE A 475 48.38 43.09 60.90
C ILE A 475 47.91 43.87 62.14
N LYS A 476 47.05 43.30 62.98
CA LYS A 476 46.67 43.90 64.27
C LYS A 476 47.88 44.06 65.19
N TRP A 477 48.70 43.01 65.32
CA TRP A 477 49.89 43.02 66.17
C TRP A 477 50.92 44.04 65.70
N GLU A 478 51.15 44.14 64.38
CA GLU A 478 52.06 45.13 63.82
C GLU A 478 51.53 46.56 64.01
N ASN A 479 50.23 46.80 63.77
CA ASN A 479 49.62 48.10 64.02
C ASN A 479 49.66 48.49 65.50
N MET A 480 49.43 47.55 66.43
CA MET A 480 49.57 47.80 67.86
C MET A 480 51.01 48.11 68.25
N ARG A 481 52.00 47.38 67.70
CA ARG A 481 53.43 47.66 67.90
C ARG A 481 53.81 49.04 67.37
N ARG A 482 53.36 49.41 66.17
CA ARG A 482 53.56 50.74 65.57
C ARG A 482 52.92 51.84 66.42
N ALA A 483 51.69 51.64 66.91
CA ALA A 483 50.99 52.57 67.79
C ALA A 483 51.69 52.75 69.14
N VAL A 484 52.18 51.68 69.78
CA VAL A 484 52.96 51.77 71.02
C VAL A 484 54.28 52.53 70.80
N LEU A 485 54.95 52.30 69.66
CA LEU A 485 56.18 53.02 69.31
C LEU A 485 55.92 54.51 69.05
N THR A 486 54.84 54.90 68.37
CA THR A 486 54.50 56.32 68.18
C THR A 486 54.06 57.00 69.47
N LEU A 487 53.35 56.30 70.37
CA LEU A 487 53.01 56.81 71.70
C LEU A 487 54.25 57.02 72.58
N ALA A 488 55.19 56.07 72.57
CA ALA A 488 56.47 56.19 73.28
C ALA A 488 57.32 57.35 72.72
N ALA A 489 57.41 57.48 71.39
CA ALA A 489 58.10 58.59 70.74
C ALA A 489 57.46 59.94 71.08
N PHE A 490 56.12 60.02 71.09
CA PHE A 490 55.38 61.20 71.51
C PHE A 490 55.73 61.59 72.95
N VAL A 491 55.68 60.65 73.91
CA VAL A 491 56.04 60.89 75.31
C VAL A 491 57.48 61.39 75.46
N VAL A 492 58.45 60.83 74.72
CA VAL A 492 59.85 61.32 74.72
C VAL A 492 59.94 62.76 74.21
N VAL A 493 59.20 63.10 73.15
CA VAL A 493 59.11 64.49 72.64
C VAL A 493 58.45 65.42 73.67
N THR A 494 57.42 64.98 74.41
CA THR A 494 56.81 65.80 75.47
C THR A 494 57.78 66.06 76.62
N ILE A 495 58.56 65.05 77.04
CA ILE A 495 59.59 65.20 78.09
C ILE A 495 60.65 66.21 77.67
N ILE A 496 61.22 66.07 76.46
CA ILE A 496 62.19 67.03 75.91
C ILE A 496 61.57 68.44 75.81
N GLY A 497 60.29 68.54 75.45
CA GLY A 497 59.54 69.81 75.40
C GLY A 497 59.20 70.42 76.77
N MET A 498 59.26 69.65 77.86
CA MET A 498 59.12 70.15 79.23
C MET A 498 60.47 70.66 79.78
N GLU A 499 61.56 69.95 79.51
CA GLU A 499 62.91 70.28 79.99
C GLU A 499 63.44 71.63 79.48
N ILE A 500 62.94 72.09 78.32
CA ILE A 500 63.37 73.32 77.65
C ILE A 500 62.62 74.58 78.16
N ARG A 501 61.64 74.45 79.08
CA ARG A 501 60.86 75.61 79.59
C ARG A 501 61.51 76.28 80.82
N PRO A 502 61.95 77.55 80.76
CA PRO A 502 62.45 78.28 81.93
C PRO A 502 61.32 78.62 82.92
N LYS A 503 61.59 78.47 84.23
CA LYS A 503 60.60 78.67 85.31
C LYS A 503 60.40 80.16 85.67
N PRO A 504 59.16 80.66 85.77
CA PRO A 504 58.87 81.97 86.38
C PRO A 504 59.08 81.99 87.91
N LYS A 505 59.18 83.20 88.49
CA LYS A 505 59.32 83.42 89.95
C LYS A 505 57.96 83.51 90.68
N PRO A 506 57.89 83.20 91.98
CA PRO A 506 56.65 83.21 92.76
C PRO A 506 56.25 84.61 93.27
N ASN A 507 54.99 84.75 93.70
CA ASN A 507 54.54 85.87 94.53
C ASN A 507 53.34 85.46 95.43
N CYS A 508 53.02 86.28 96.44
CA CYS A 508 52.12 85.94 97.56
C CYS A 508 50.62 86.35 97.34
N PRO A 509 49.68 85.93 98.22
CA PRO A 509 48.21 86.02 98.07
C PRO A 509 47.65 87.39 98.59
N PRO A 510 46.33 87.66 98.79
CA PRO A 510 45.18 86.74 98.93
C PRO A 510 43.77 87.22 98.44
N VAL A 511 42.72 86.58 99.01
CA VAL A 511 41.29 86.94 99.12
C VAL A 511 40.32 86.17 98.17
N PRO A 512 39.24 85.52 98.69
CA PRO A 512 38.33 84.66 97.91
C PRO A 512 37.03 85.36 97.45
N LYS A 513 36.18 84.64 96.71
CA LYS A 513 34.74 84.94 96.55
C LYS A 513 33.89 83.70 96.29
N GLU A 514 32.60 83.82 96.57
CA GLU A 514 31.67 82.73 96.83
C GLU A 514 30.87 82.23 95.60
N THR A 515 30.31 81.02 95.74
CA THR A 515 29.04 80.50 95.21
C THR A 515 28.46 81.00 93.87
N SER A 516 28.12 80.04 93.00
CA SER A 516 26.72 79.89 92.52
C SER A 516 26.42 78.45 92.07
N PHE A 517 25.15 78.05 92.20
CA PHE A 517 24.56 76.86 91.56
C PHE A 517 24.17 77.20 90.12
N VAL A 518 24.10 76.19 89.24
CA VAL A 518 23.00 75.99 88.26
C VAL A 518 22.84 74.48 88.00
N GLU A 519 21.60 74.05 87.71
CA GLU A 519 21.13 72.70 87.46
C GLU A 519 20.46 72.61 86.07
N THR A 520 20.64 71.50 85.33
CA THR A 520 19.81 70.99 84.19
C THR A 520 20.53 69.74 83.60
N ALA A 521 19.97 68.58 83.22
CA ALA A 521 18.61 68.06 82.97
C ALA A 521 18.18 67.96 81.47
N GLU A 522 17.84 66.72 81.04
CA GLU A 522 17.20 66.29 79.77
C GLU A 522 17.95 66.63 78.44
N THR A 523 17.67 66.04 77.26
CA THR A 523 16.75 64.97 76.73
C THR A 523 17.62 64.02 75.84
N ALA A 524 17.39 62.73 75.60
CA ALA A 524 16.23 61.93 75.19
C ALA A 524 15.77 62.11 73.72
N GLU A 525 16.10 61.15 72.82
CA GLU A 525 15.16 60.61 71.81
C GLU A 525 15.62 59.28 71.17
N ARG A 526 14.83 58.75 70.22
CA ARG A 526 14.82 57.39 69.62
C ARG A 526 14.60 57.49 68.09
N PRO A 527 14.54 56.40 67.29
CA PRO A 527 14.54 54.96 67.62
C PRO A 527 15.76 54.15 67.16
#